data_AF-A0AAD6H500-F1
#
_entry.id   AF-A0AAD6H500-F1
#
_cell.length_a   1.000
_cell.length_b   1.000
_cell.length_c   1.000
_cell.angle_alpha   90.00
_cell.angle_beta   90.00
_cell.angle_gamma   90.00
#
_symmetry.space_group_name_H-M   'P 1'
#
loop_
_entity.id
_entity.type
_entity.pdbx_description
1 polymer ?
#
loop_
_entity_poly.entity_id
_entity_poly.type
_entity_poly.pdbx_seq_one_letter_code
_entity_poly.pdbx_strand_id
1 'polypeptide(L)'
;MNHGNKVFDIYGDGLQKVTLTSLGDAARAVLALLKNSIKTGADLPPVTHLAGQTLTYKALFEVICRHHPVWKSYTVSISEVLDSIHEGLNSNDTSVAIHQMRILGFTNANHNPDEKVLRWGTGVLEGLYPISVDELLAQAEAGSNK
;
A
#
# COMPACT_ATOMS: atom_id res chain seq x y z
N MET A 1 5.10 -10.69 5.74
CA MET A 1 4.82 -11.61 4.62
C MET A 1 6.01 -12.50 4.38
N ASN A 2 5.79 -13.80 4.28
CA ASN A 2 6.83 -14.77 3.91
C ASN A 2 6.60 -15.21 2.46
N HIS A 3 7.36 -14.61 1.54
CA HIS A 3 7.23 -14.90 0.10
C HIS A 3 7.69 -16.31 -0.28
N GLY A 4 8.69 -16.86 0.43
CA GLY A 4 9.20 -18.21 0.19
C GLY A 4 8.15 -19.27 0.49
N ASN A 5 7.41 -19.09 1.58
CA ASN A 5 6.35 -20.00 2.02
C ASN A 5 4.94 -19.59 1.56
N LYS A 6 4.82 -18.52 0.76
CA LYS A 6 3.54 -17.96 0.28
C LYS A 6 2.56 -17.68 1.43
N VAL A 7 3.04 -17.04 2.49
CA VAL A 7 2.21 -16.64 3.64
C VAL A 7 2.02 -15.12 3.67
N PHE A 8 0.76 -14.71 3.68
CA PHE A 8 0.32 -13.34 3.84
C PHE A 8 -0.04 -13.08 5.31
N ASP A 9 0.50 -12.00 5.87
CA ASP A 9 0.27 -11.65 7.26
C ASP A 9 -1.03 -10.83 7.38
N ILE A 10 -1.97 -11.30 8.19
CA ILE A 10 -3.19 -10.58 8.58
C ILE A 10 -2.98 -10.03 9.99
N TYR A 11 -2.88 -8.72 10.13
CA TYR A 11 -2.64 -8.09 11.43
C TYR A 11 -3.94 -7.96 12.23
N GLY A 12 -3.98 -8.50 13.44
CA GLY A 12 -5.17 -8.43 14.31
C GLY A 12 -6.40 -9.06 13.67
N ASP A 13 -7.50 -8.31 13.61
CA ASP A 13 -8.74 -8.75 12.97
C ASP A 13 -8.73 -8.59 11.43
N GLY A 14 -7.67 -7.99 10.87
CA GLY A 14 -7.50 -7.77 9.44
C GLY A 14 -8.41 -6.70 8.85
N LEU A 15 -9.10 -5.91 9.67
CA LEU A 15 -10.01 -4.83 9.23
C LEU A 15 -9.29 -3.48 9.06
N GLN A 16 -8.04 -3.39 9.51
CA GLN A 16 -7.20 -2.21 9.32
C GLN A 16 -6.95 -1.99 7.84
N LYS A 17 -6.94 -0.72 7.46
CA LYS A 17 -6.86 -0.28 6.07
C LYS A 17 -5.43 -0.03 5.64
N VAL A 18 -5.16 -0.37 4.39
CA VAL A 18 -3.92 -0.06 3.68
C VAL A 18 -4.28 0.62 2.35
N THR A 19 -3.59 1.72 2.06
CA THR A 19 -3.70 2.44 0.79
C THR A 19 -2.48 2.11 -0.06
N LEU A 20 -2.72 1.60 -1.27
CA LEU A 20 -1.69 1.23 -2.24
C LEU A 20 -1.81 2.13 -3.46
N THR A 21 -0.71 2.78 -3.82
CA THR A 21 -0.59 3.60 -5.02
C THR A 21 0.51 3.01 -5.89
N SER A 22 0.20 2.68 -7.14
CA SER A 22 1.23 2.17 -8.05
C SER A 22 2.28 3.25 -8.34
N LEU A 23 3.52 2.83 -8.64
CA LEU A 23 4.58 3.77 -9.03
C LEU A 23 4.20 4.57 -10.27
N GLY A 24 3.53 3.93 -11.24
CA GLY A 24 3.04 4.58 -12.45
C GLY A 24 2.02 5.68 -12.14
N ASP A 25 1.08 5.44 -11.23
CA ASP A 25 0.09 6.44 -10.82
C ASP A 25 0.73 7.60 -10.07
N ALA A 26 1.65 7.30 -9.16
CA ALA A 26 2.41 8.33 -8.46
C ALA A 26 3.15 9.24 -9.45
N ALA A 27 3.84 8.67 -10.44
CA ALA A 27 4.53 9.42 -11.48
C ALA A 27 3.56 10.27 -12.33
N ARG A 28 2.42 9.69 -12.75
CA ARG A 28 1.39 10.43 -13.52
C ARG A 28 0.82 11.60 -12.75
N ALA A 29 0.49 11.41 -11.47
CA ALA A 29 -0.03 12.47 -10.61
C ALA A 29 0.99 13.59 -10.39
N VAL A 30 2.25 13.24 -10.10
CA VAL A 30 3.34 14.22 -9.97
C VAL A 30 3.52 15.02 -11.26
N LEU A 31 3.51 14.35 -12.42
CA LEU A 31 3.63 15.04 -13.70
C LEU A 31 2.46 16.00 -13.96
N ALA A 32 1.23 15.60 -13.62
CA ALA A 32 0.04 16.45 -13.76
C ALA A 32 0.14 17.69 -12.86
N LEU A 33 0.57 17.52 -11.61
CA LEU A 33 0.81 18.61 -10.67
C LEU A 33 1.86 19.60 -11.19
N LEU A 34 3.01 19.11 -11.66
CA LEU A 34 4.07 19.94 -12.22
C LEU A 34 3.59 20.71 -13.45
N LYS A 35 2.90 20.06 -14.39
CA LYS A 35 2.35 20.70 -15.58
C LYS A 35 1.35 21.81 -15.23
N ASN A 36 0.48 21.56 -14.25
CA ASN A 36 -0.49 22.56 -13.81
C ASN A 36 0.19 23.76 -13.14
N SER A 37 1.18 23.51 -12.26
CA SER A 37 1.93 24.58 -11.60
C SER A 37 2.67 25.46 -12.62
N ILE A 38 3.36 24.85 -13.60
CA ILE A 38 4.03 25.59 -14.69
C ILE A 38 3.03 26.42 -15.50
N LYS A 39 1.86 25.86 -15.84
CA LYS A 39 0.85 26.52 -16.68
C LYS A 39 0.16 27.69 -15.98
N THR A 40 -0.14 27.54 -14.69
CA THR A 40 -1.00 28.48 -13.95
C THR A 40 -0.20 29.44 -13.09
N GLY A 41 1.07 29.15 -12.81
CA GLY A 41 1.88 29.89 -11.83
C GLY A 41 1.36 29.75 -10.40
N ALA A 42 0.39 28.87 -10.15
CA ALA A 42 -0.25 28.70 -8.85
C ALA A 42 0.52 27.73 -7.96
N ASP A 43 0.41 27.97 -6.66
CA ASP A 43 0.87 27.06 -5.62
C ASP A 43 0.11 25.73 -5.69
N LEU A 44 0.80 24.66 -5.30
CA LEU A 44 0.20 23.34 -5.20
C LEU A 44 -0.93 23.37 -4.16
N PRO A 45 -2.06 22.67 -4.40
CA PRO A 45 -3.10 22.55 -3.39
C PRO A 45 -2.51 21.97 -2.10
N PRO A 46 -3.06 22.32 -0.91
CA PRO A 46 -2.58 21.84 0.38
C PRO A 46 -3.00 20.38 0.62
N VAL A 47 -2.69 19.50 -0.33
CA VAL A 47 -2.85 18.06 -0.21
C VAL A 47 -1.52 17.48 0.27
N THR A 48 -1.60 16.55 1.21
CA THR A 48 -0.42 15.92 1.80
C THR A 48 -0.25 14.47 1.32
N HIS A 49 -1.26 13.92 0.65
CA HIS A 49 -1.29 12.51 0.27
C HIS A 49 -1.80 12.31 -1.17
N LEU A 50 -1.29 11.26 -1.80
CA LEU A 50 -1.85 10.64 -3.00
C LEU A 50 -2.26 9.21 -2.65
N ALA A 51 -3.53 8.87 -2.90
CA ALA A 51 -4.06 7.54 -2.59
C ALA A 51 -4.53 6.86 -3.88
N GLY A 52 -3.99 5.68 -4.18
CA GLY A 52 -4.56 4.78 -5.18
C GLY A 52 -5.76 4.04 -4.59
N GLN A 53 -5.65 2.72 -4.48
CA GLN A 53 -6.71 1.89 -3.92
C GLN A 53 -6.52 1.70 -2.42
N THR A 54 -7.59 1.88 -1.65
CA THR A 54 -7.63 1.53 -0.22
C THR A 54 -8.40 0.23 -0.01
N LEU A 55 -7.81 -0.71 0.72
CA LEU A 55 -8.38 -2.02 1.04
C LEU A 55 -8.17 -2.32 2.54
N THR A 56 -8.92 -3.27 3.08
CA THR A 56 -8.52 -3.92 4.34
C THR A 56 -7.46 -4.98 4.06
N TYR A 57 -6.68 -5.39 5.07
CA TYR A 57 -5.74 -6.51 4.90
C TYR A 57 -6.43 -7.80 4.45
N LYS A 58 -7.65 -8.07 4.93
CA LYS A 58 -8.49 -9.18 4.45
C LYS A 58 -8.83 -9.05 2.96
N ALA A 59 -9.33 -7.90 2.53
CA ALA A 59 -9.70 -7.68 1.13
C ALA A 59 -8.46 -7.74 0.21
N LEU A 60 -7.32 -7.20 0.65
CA LEU A 60 -6.06 -7.31 -0.09
C LEU A 60 -5.63 -8.77 -0.27
N PHE A 61 -5.74 -9.59 0.77
CA PHE A 61 -5.46 -11.02 0.67
C PHE A 61 -6.39 -11.73 -0.32
N GLU A 62 -7.69 -11.41 -0.30
CA GLU A 62 -8.66 -11.95 -1.28
C GLU A 62 -8.27 -11.59 -2.72
N VAL A 63 -7.81 -10.36 -2.98
CA VAL A 63 -7.29 -9.97 -4.31
C VAL A 63 -6.08 -10.83 -4.69
N ILE A 64 -5.11 -11.00 -3.78
CA ILE A 64 -3.93 -11.83 -4.05
C ILE A 64 -4.32 -13.29 -4.36
N CYS A 65 -5.24 -13.87 -3.60
CA CYS A 65 -5.67 -15.26 -3.80
C CYS A 65 -6.43 -15.50 -5.11
N ARG A 66 -7.11 -14.48 -5.67
CA ARG A 66 -7.74 -14.58 -6.99
C ARG A 66 -6.71 -14.82 -8.10
N HIS A 67 -5.54 -14.21 -8.00
CA HIS A 67 -4.43 -14.38 -8.95
C HIS A 67 -3.52 -15.56 -8.60
N HIS A 68 -3.30 -15.77 -7.31
CA HIS A 68 -2.34 -16.75 -6.80
C HIS A 68 -2.94 -17.56 -5.63
N PRO A 69 -3.73 -18.60 -5.92
CA PRO A 69 -4.47 -19.35 -4.88
C PRO A 69 -3.58 -20.17 -3.93
N VAL A 70 -2.28 -20.29 -4.23
CA VAL A 70 -1.30 -20.96 -3.36
C VAL A 70 -1.02 -20.18 -2.07
N TRP A 71 -1.35 -18.88 -2.03
CA TRP A 71 -1.13 -18.06 -0.85
C TRP A 71 -2.05 -18.45 0.29
N LYS A 72 -1.50 -18.47 1.50
CA LYS A 72 -2.22 -18.71 2.75
C LYS A 72 -2.14 -17.47 3.64
N SER A 73 -3.15 -17.26 4.48
CA SER A 73 -3.12 -16.20 5.49
C SER A 73 -2.58 -16.73 6.81
N TYR A 74 -1.85 -15.89 7.54
CA TYR A 74 -1.48 -16.10 8.94
C TYR A 74 -1.90 -14.90 9.77
N THR A 75 -2.71 -15.11 10.80
CA THR A 75 -3.09 -14.03 11.72
C THR A 75 -1.95 -13.74 12.67
N VAL A 76 -1.45 -12.52 12.63
CA VAL A 76 -0.37 -12.03 13.49
C VAL A 76 -0.98 -11.24 14.63
N SER A 77 -0.56 -11.56 15.85
CA SER A 77 -0.86 -10.80 17.06
C SER A 77 0.13 -9.66 17.29
N ILE A 78 -0.30 -8.62 18.00
CA ILE A 78 0.61 -7.51 18.32
C ILE A 78 1.75 -7.96 19.24
N SER A 79 1.48 -8.90 20.15
CA SER A 79 2.49 -9.48 21.05
C SER A 79 3.60 -10.18 20.27
N GLU A 80 3.28 -11.01 19.27
CA GLU A 80 4.31 -11.68 18.44
C GLU A 80 5.23 -10.67 17.74
N VAL A 81 4.69 -9.53 17.29
CA VAL A 81 5.49 -8.47 16.67
C VAL A 81 6.37 -7.76 17.69
N LEU A 82 5.83 -7.44 18.88
CA LEU A 82 6.61 -6.82 19.96
C LEU A 82 7.73 -7.74 20.46
N ASP A 83 7.46 -9.03 20.59
CA ASP A 83 8.46 -10.04 20.97
C ASP A 83 9.57 -10.10 19.91
N SER A 84 9.21 -10.14 18.63
CA SER A 84 10.20 -10.11 17.52
C SER A 84 11.06 -8.85 17.54
N ILE A 85 10.48 -7.68 17.87
CA ILE A 85 11.25 -6.43 18.00
C ILE A 85 12.21 -6.52 19.19
N HIS A 86 11.73 -7.01 20.33
CA HIS A 86 12.55 -7.15 21.54
C HIS A 86 13.74 -8.09 21.31
N GLU A 87 13.50 -9.26 20.73
CA GLU A 87 14.54 -10.24 20.38
C GLU A 87 15.53 -9.68 19.34
N GLY A 88 15.03 -8.99 18.31
CA GLY A 88 15.86 -8.35 17.29
C GLY A 88 16.77 -7.26 17.85
N LEU A 89 16.26 -6.43 18.76
CA LEU A 89 17.06 -5.41 19.46
C LEU A 89 18.16 -6.05 20.31
N ASN A 90 17.84 -7.11 21.06
CA ASN A 90 18.80 -7.79 21.93
C ASN A 90 19.92 -8.49 21.14
N SER A 91 19.64 -8.94 19.92
CA SER A 91 20.58 -9.63 19.05
C SER A 91 21.34 -8.72 18.07
N ASN A 92 21.10 -7.40 18.10
CA ASN A 92 21.57 -6.44 17.10
C ASN A 92 21.23 -6.87 15.66
N ASP A 93 20.05 -7.46 15.47
CA ASP A 93 19.58 -7.87 14.16
C ASP A 93 19.15 -6.65 13.32
N THR A 94 19.74 -6.51 12.13
CA THR A 94 19.39 -5.45 11.18
C THR A 94 17.97 -5.58 10.64
N SER A 95 17.36 -6.76 10.74
CA SER A 95 15.97 -7.01 10.35
C SER A 95 14.94 -6.39 11.31
N VAL A 96 15.36 -5.91 12.49
CA VAL A 96 14.48 -5.32 13.51
C VAL A 96 13.62 -4.17 12.96
N ALA A 97 14.14 -3.40 12.01
CA ALA A 97 13.41 -2.32 11.35
C ALA A 97 12.16 -2.82 10.62
N ILE A 98 12.21 -4.02 10.04
CA ILE A 98 11.06 -4.66 9.39
C ILE A 98 10.00 -4.98 10.45
N HIS A 99 10.40 -5.53 11.60
CA HIS A 99 9.48 -5.83 12.69
C HIS A 99 8.83 -4.56 13.26
N GLN A 100 9.58 -3.47 13.37
CA GLN A 100 9.03 -2.16 13.78
C GLN A 100 7.98 -1.65 12.78
N MET A 101 8.23 -1.76 11.47
CA MET A 101 7.25 -1.37 10.45
C MET A 101 5.96 -2.21 10.51
N ARG A 102 6.03 -3.47 10.95
CA ARG A 102 4.83 -4.33 11.09
C ARG A 102 3.83 -3.82 12.12
N ILE A 103 4.24 -2.99 13.08
CA ILE A 103 3.33 -2.31 14.02
C ILE A 103 2.27 -1.51 13.26
N LEU A 104 2.65 -0.88 12.14
CA LEU A 104 1.73 -0.07 11.33
C LEU A 104 0.55 -0.90 10.81
N GLY A 105 0.71 -2.21 10.65
CA GLY A 105 -0.34 -3.14 10.22
C GLY A 105 -1.49 -3.28 11.23
N PHE A 106 -1.24 -3.05 12.52
CA PHE A 106 -2.26 -3.07 13.58
C PHE A 106 -2.99 -1.74 13.73
N THR A 107 -2.64 -0.75 12.91
CA THR A 107 -3.19 0.60 12.95
C THR A 107 -3.72 0.98 11.58
N ASN A 108 -4.39 2.13 11.48
CA ASN A 108 -4.70 2.75 10.19
C ASN A 108 -3.61 3.73 9.72
N ALA A 109 -2.37 3.60 10.20
CA ALA A 109 -1.27 4.47 9.78
C ALA A 109 -0.89 4.30 8.30
N ASN A 110 -1.20 3.15 7.70
CA ASN A 110 -1.02 2.88 6.28
C ASN A 110 -2.21 3.32 5.41
N HIS A 111 -3.23 3.94 6.01
CA HIS A 111 -4.39 4.47 5.31
C HIS A 111 -4.26 5.98 5.12
N ASN A 112 -4.45 6.43 3.89
CA ASN A 112 -4.53 7.85 3.59
C ASN A 112 -5.97 8.33 3.77
N PRO A 113 -6.24 9.28 4.69
CA PRO A 113 -7.60 9.75 4.96
C PRO A 113 -8.11 10.64 3.82
N ASP A 114 -9.36 10.43 3.41
CA ASP A 114 -9.96 11.01 2.20
C ASP A 114 -9.91 12.55 2.16
N GLU A 115 -9.95 13.21 3.32
CA GLU A 115 -9.88 14.67 3.42
C GLU A 115 -8.48 15.26 3.15
N LYS A 116 -7.43 14.43 3.17
CA LYS A 116 -6.04 14.86 2.92
C LYS A 116 -5.49 14.40 1.57
N VAL A 117 -6.30 13.65 0.83
CA VAL A 117 -5.92 13.00 -0.42
C VAL A 117 -6.25 13.89 -1.63
N LEU A 118 -5.31 13.96 -2.56
CA LEU A 118 -5.56 14.49 -3.89
C LEU A 118 -6.53 13.59 -4.66
N ARG A 119 -7.72 14.11 -4.96
CA ARG A 119 -8.80 13.34 -5.60
C ARG A 119 -8.55 13.11 -7.08
N TRP A 120 -8.52 11.84 -7.47
CA TRP A 120 -8.48 11.41 -8.87
C TRP A 120 -9.72 11.83 -9.64
N GLY A 121 -9.56 12.04 -10.95
CA GLY A 121 -10.65 12.42 -11.84
C GLY A 121 -11.24 13.81 -11.56
N THR A 122 -10.54 14.65 -10.79
CA THR A 122 -10.96 16.01 -10.49
C THR A 122 -9.79 16.98 -10.51
N GLY A 123 -10.04 18.25 -10.84
CA GLY A 123 -9.06 19.33 -10.70
C GLY A 123 -7.78 19.05 -11.49
N VAL A 124 -6.63 19.01 -10.81
CA VAL A 124 -5.33 18.74 -11.46
C VAL A 124 -5.18 17.30 -11.97
N LEU A 125 -5.99 16.36 -11.47
CA LEU A 125 -6.02 14.97 -11.90
C LEU A 125 -7.23 14.66 -12.78
N GLU A 126 -7.88 15.67 -13.36
CA GLU A 126 -8.98 15.48 -14.31
C GLU A 126 -8.58 14.51 -15.43
N GLY A 127 -9.43 13.51 -15.71
CA GLY A 127 -9.16 12.46 -16.70
C GLY A 127 -8.10 11.42 -16.30
N LEU A 128 -7.53 11.49 -15.10
CA LEU A 128 -6.63 10.48 -14.55
C LEU A 128 -7.33 9.65 -13.48
N TYR A 129 -7.09 8.33 -13.50
CA TYR A 129 -7.62 7.37 -12.53
C TYR A 129 -6.50 6.42 -12.08
N PRO A 130 -6.49 6.02 -10.81
CA PRO A 130 -5.49 5.08 -10.29
C PRO A 130 -5.80 3.67 -10.80
N ILE A 131 -4.77 2.87 -11.00
CA ILE A 131 -4.93 1.44 -11.25
C ILE A 131 -5.30 0.72 -9.95
N SER A 132 -6.19 -0.26 -10.02
CA SER A 132 -6.45 -1.15 -8.90
C SER A 132 -5.33 -2.17 -8.72
N VAL A 133 -5.25 -2.77 -7.52
CA VAL A 133 -4.33 -3.87 -7.23
C VAL A 133 -4.59 -5.08 -8.14
N ASP A 134 -5.87 -5.35 -8.42
CA ASP A 134 -6.31 -6.44 -9.30
C ASP A 134 -5.78 -6.26 -10.73
N GLU A 135 -6.00 -5.08 -11.31
CA GLU A 135 -5.50 -4.73 -12.64
C GLU A 135 -3.97 -4.75 -12.69
N LEU A 136 -3.29 -4.29 -11.64
CA LEU A 136 -1.84 -4.30 -11.57
C LEU A 136 -1.28 -5.73 -11.55
N LEU A 137 -1.89 -6.63 -10.80
CA LEU A 137 -1.52 -8.05 -10.76
C LEU A 137 -1.77 -8.73 -12.12
N ALA A 138 -2.93 -8.48 -12.73
CA ALA A 138 -3.25 -8.99 -14.07
C ALA A 138 -2.21 -8.54 -15.12
N GLN A 139 -1.76 -7.27 -15.07
CA GLN A 139 -0.72 -6.76 -15.97
C GLN A 139 0.64 -7.43 -15.74
N ALA A 140 1.02 -7.67 -14.48
CA ALA A 140 2.28 -8.33 -14.16
C ALA A 140 2.33 -9.79 -14.67
N GLU A 141 1.22 -10.51 -14.57
CA GLU A 141 1.08 -11.86 -15.11
C GLU A 141 1.16 -11.88 -16.64
N ALA A 142 0.49 -10.94 -17.31
CA ALA A 142 0.54 -10.82 -18.77
C ALA A 142 1.94 -10.45 -19.28
N GLY A 143 2.70 -9.64 -18.52
CA GLY A 143 4.07 -9.25 -18.84
C GLY A 143 5.11 -10.37 -18.63
N SER A 144 4.84 -11.31 -17.73
CA SER A 144 5.74 -12.43 -17.40
C SER A 144 5.70 -13.57 -18.44
N ASN A 145 4.72 -13.55 -19.36
CA ASN A 145 4.57 -14.51 -20.45
C ASN A 145 5.22 -14.04 -21.77
N LYS A 146 6.09 -13.03 -21.73
CA LYS A 146 6.91 -12.55 -22.86
C LYS A 146 8.38 -12.77 -22.58
#